data_AF-A0A419DF02-F1
#
_entry.id   AF-A0A419DF02-F1
#
_cell.length_a   1.000
_cell.length_b   1.000
_cell.length_c   1.000
_cell.angle_alpha   90.00
_cell.angle_beta   90.00
_cell.angle_gamma   90.00
#
_symmetry.space_group_name_H-M   'P 1'
#
loop_
_entity.id
_entity.type
_entity.pdbx_description
1 polymer ?
#
loop_
_entity_poly.entity_id
_entity_poly.type
_entity_poly.pdbx_seq_one_letter_code
_entity_poly.pdbx_strand_id
1 'polypeptide(L)'
;MIHYLQFPESKKYLADMVLNKTVEIKGYGTDQYNRQLAVVFVDGKNVNLELLKVGLAEVYRGKHPRGLEIEPYEKAETEAKNAMKGIWSLCKAMQISPKDWRKSSKHKE
;
A
#
# COMPACT_ATOMS: atom_id res chain seq x y z
N MET A 1 5.59 3.14 -3.52
CA MET A 1 4.36 3.62 -4.18
C MET A 1 3.14 3.41 -3.29
N ILE A 2 3.01 2.27 -2.62
CA ILE A 2 2.25 2.12 -1.38
C ILE A 2 3.01 1.18 -0.45
N HIS A 3 2.86 1.31 0.87
CA HIS A 3 3.34 0.31 1.81
C HIS A 3 2.19 -0.58 2.27
N TYR A 4 2.39 -1.89 2.19
CA TYR A 4 1.50 -2.86 2.80
C TYR A 4 1.64 -2.81 4.31
N LEU A 5 0.53 -2.59 4.98
CA LEU A 5 0.49 -2.64 6.42
C LEU A 5 0.60 -4.11 6.86
N GLN A 6 1.42 -4.40 7.88
CA GLN A 6 1.67 -5.76 8.36
C GLN A 6 0.43 -6.30 9.09
N PHE A 7 -0.53 -6.79 8.33
CA PHE A 7 -1.70 -7.51 8.82
C PHE A 7 -1.86 -8.81 8.01
N PRO A 8 -2.14 -9.96 8.66
CA PRO A 8 -2.46 -11.20 7.97
C PRO A 8 -3.60 -11.02 6.94
N GLU A 9 -4.57 -10.17 7.28
CA GLU A 9 -5.74 -9.83 6.48
C GLU A 9 -5.36 -9.07 5.21
N SER A 10 -4.36 -8.18 5.25
CA SER A 10 -3.86 -7.46 4.05
C SER A 10 -3.27 -8.43 3.03
N LYS A 11 -2.49 -9.41 3.52
CA LYS A 11 -1.89 -10.45 2.67
C LYS A 11 -2.95 -11.37 2.05
N LYS A 12 -3.96 -11.77 2.84
CA LYS A 12 -5.05 -12.63 2.36
C LYS A 12 -5.93 -11.91 1.33
N TYR A 13 -6.29 -10.66 1.59
CA TYR A 13 -7.11 -9.85 0.68
C TYR A 13 -6.39 -9.59 -0.66
N LEU A 14 -5.10 -9.28 -0.61
CA LEU A 14 -4.29 -9.16 -1.82
C LEU A 14 -4.21 -10.49 -2.58
N ALA A 15 -4.00 -11.60 -1.87
CA ALA A 15 -3.97 -12.92 -2.49
C ALA A 15 -5.31 -13.24 -3.16
N ASP A 16 -6.46 -13.04 -2.51
CA ASP A 16 -7.76 -13.27 -3.14
C ASP A 16 -7.98 -12.40 -4.39
N MET A 17 -7.41 -11.19 -4.41
CA MET A 17 -7.59 -10.27 -5.52
C MET A 17 -6.69 -10.58 -6.72
N VAL A 18 -5.47 -11.05 -6.48
CA VAL A 18 -4.38 -11.15 -7.48
C VAL A 18 -3.98 -12.59 -7.79
N LEU A 19 -4.12 -13.53 -6.84
CA LEU A 19 -3.69 -14.91 -7.00
C LEU A 19 -4.49 -15.59 -8.14
N ASN A 20 -3.77 -16.26 -9.04
CA ASN A 20 -4.32 -16.92 -10.24
C ASN A 20 -5.02 -15.99 -11.24
N LYS A 21 -4.76 -14.68 -11.20
CA LYS A 21 -5.26 -13.74 -12.22
C LYS A 21 -4.13 -13.18 -13.05
N THR A 22 -4.44 -12.89 -14.31
CA THR A 22 -3.55 -12.12 -15.18
C THR A 22 -3.49 -10.70 -14.66
N VAL A 23 -2.27 -10.21 -14.42
CA VAL A 23 -2.04 -8.85 -13.94
C VAL A 23 -1.28 -8.04 -14.97
N GLU A 24 -1.68 -6.81 -15.15
CA GLU A 24 -0.95 -5.82 -15.92
C GLU A 24 -0.12 -4.96 -14.97
N ILE A 25 1.16 -4.80 -15.27
CA ILE A 25 2.09 -4.06 -14.41
C ILE A 25 2.55 -2.82 -15.17
N LYS A 26 2.15 -1.65 -14.69
CA LYS A 26 2.64 -0.36 -15.20
C LYS A 26 3.84 0.07 -14.38
N GLY A 27 5.04 -0.14 -14.94
CA GLY A 27 6.30 0.26 -14.32
C GLY A 27 6.60 1.76 -14.49
N TYR A 28 7.17 2.36 -13.45
CA TYR A 28 7.57 3.77 -13.36
C TYR A 28 9.07 3.93 -13.07
N GLY A 29 9.85 2.86 -13.28
CA GLY A 29 11.29 2.80 -13.01
C GLY A 29 11.63 2.13 -11.69
N THR A 30 12.90 2.24 -11.31
CA THR A 30 13.49 1.54 -10.16
C THR A 30 13.96 2.57 -9.13
N ASP A 31 13.70 2.33 -7.85
CA ASP A 31 14.19 3.17 -6.75
C ASP A 31 15.70 2.91 -6.48
N GLN A 32 16.35 3.74 -5.65
CA GLN A 32 17.76 3.63 -5.23
C GLN A 32 18.09 2.29 -4.56
N TYR A 33 17.08 1.57 -4.11
CA TYR A 33 17.19 0.22 -3.53
C TYR A 33 16.93 -0.91 -4.54
N ASN A 34 16.98 -0.61 -5.84
CA ASN A 34 16.74 -1.57 -6.92
C ASN A 34 15.35 -2.25 -6.87
N ARG A 35 14.36 -1.55 -6.31
CA ARG A 35 12.97 -2.00 -6.25
C ARG A 35 12.17 -1.42 -7.41
N GLN A 36 11.46 -2.28 -8.15
CA GLN A 36 10.57 -1.84 -9.22
C GLN A 36 9.41 -1.03 -8.63
N LEU A 37 9.28 0.22 -9.06
CA LEU A 37 8.12 1.05 -8.78
C LEU A 37 7.08 0.77 -9.84
N ALA A 38 5.98 0.12 -9.46
CA ALA A 38 4.92 -0.20 -10.40
C ALA A 38 3.53 -0.10 -9.77
N VAL A 39 2.54 0.10 -10.65
CA VAL A 39 1.11 -0.03 -10.35
C VAL A 39 0.63 -1.34 -10.94
N VAL A 40 -0.07 -2.12 -10.13
CA VAL A 40 -0.66 -3.39 -10.57
C VAL A 40 -2.11 -3.16 -10.94
N PHE A 41 -2.49 -3.66 -12.11
CA PHE A 41 -3.86 -3.68 -12.61
C PHE A 41 -4.33 -5.12 -12.76
N VAL A 42 -5.57 -5.40 -12.35
CA VAL A 42 -6.23 -6.69 -12.54
C VAL A 42 -7.55 -6.40 -13.24
N ASP A 43 -7.77 -6.96 -14.43
CA ASP A 43 -8.95 -6.70 -15.25
C ASP A 43 -9.24 -5.19 -15.43
N GLY A 44 -8.20 -4.38 -15.66
CA GLY A 44 -8.28 -2.92 -15.78
C GLY A 44 -8.46 -2.15 -14.46
N LYS A 45 -8.55 -2.82 -13.31
CA LYS A 45 -8.69 -2.19 -11.98
C LYS A 45 -7.35 -1.98 -11.31
N ASN A 46 -7.09 -0.77 -10.83
CA ASN A 46 -5.87 -0.42 -10.11
C ASN A 46 -5.88 -1.01 -8.69
N VAL A 47 -5.15 -2.10 -8.47
CA VAL A 47 -5.08 -2.81 -7.19
C VAL A 47 -4.51 -1.93 -6.09
N ASN A 48 -3.50 -1.11 -6.39
CA ASN A 48 -2.90 -0.22 -5.39
C ASN A 48 -3.93 0.78 -4.84
N LEU A 49 -4.78 1.32 -5.72
CA LEU A 49 -5.83 2.25 -5.33
C LEU A 49 -6.91 1.57 -4.50
N GLU A 50 -7.31 0.35 -4.89
CA GLU A 50 -8.31 -0.42 -4.14
C GLU A 50 -7.84 -0.74 -2.72
N LEU A 51 -6.57 -1.14 -2.56
CA LEU A 51 -5.96 -1.38 -1.24
C LEU A 51 -5.97 -0.14 -0.34
N LEU A 52 -5.76 1.05 -0.91
CA LEU A 52 -5.87 2.31 -0.16
C LEU A 52 -7.31 2.57 0.27
N LYS A 53 -8.29 2.40 -0.63
CA LYS A 53 -9.71 2.60 -0.32
C LYS A 53 -10.23 1.69 0.78
N VAL A 54 -9.74 0.45 0.84
CA VAL A 54 -10.09 -0.50 1.91
C VAL A 54 -9.24 -0.34 3.18
N GLY A 55 -8.27 0.57 3.18
CA GLY A 55 -7.42 0.87 4.34
C GLY A 55 -6.41 -0.24 4.67
N LEU A 56 -5.98 -1.01 3.66
CA LEU A 56 -4.99 -2.09 3.80
C LEU A 56 -3.58 -1.67 3.34
N ALA A 57 -3.45 -0.46 2.80
CA ALA A 57 -2.19 0.14 2.39
C ALA A 57 -2.12 1.61 2.82
N GLU A 58 -0.90 2.16 2.85
CA GLU A 58 -0.63 3.59 3.02
C GLU A 58 0.13 4.16 1.82
N VAL A 59 -0.05 5.45 1.54
CA VAL A 59 0.69 6.15 0.49
C VAL A 59 2.14 6.34 0.92
N TYR A 60 3.08 5.95 0.07
CA TYR A 60 4.49 6.10 0.37
C TYR A 60 4.91 7.56 0.31
N ARG A 61 5.20 8.21 1.45
CA ARG A 61 5.58 9.64 1.53
C ARG A 61 7.02 9.98 1.10
N GLY A 62 7.68 9.12 0.33
CA GLY A 62 9.04 9.35 -0.17
C GLY A 62 9.04 9.99 -1.56
N LYS A 63 10.19 9.89 -2.26
CA LYS A 63 10.31 10.40 -3.62
C LYS A 63 9.43 9.59 -4.56
N HIS A 64 8.44 10.24 -5.17
CA HIS A 64 7.56 9.61 -6.15
C HIS A 64 8.22 9.58 -7.53
N PRO A 65 7.95 8.54 -8.34
CA PRO A 65 8.45 8.50 -9.70
C PRO A 65 7.75 9.55 -10.57
N ARG A 66 8.46 10.09 -11.56
CA ARG A 66 7.90 11.09 -12.49
C ARG A 66 6.83 10.43 -13.36
N GLY A 67 5.69 11.09 -13.52
CA GLY A 67 4.57 10.60 -14.35
C GLY A 67 3.52 9.76 -13.61
N LEU A 68 3.66 9.59 -12.29
CA LEU A 68 2.62 9.00 -11.45
C LEU A 68 1.78 10.11 -10.79
N GLU A 69 0.48 10.10 -11.02
CA GLU A 69 -0.47 10.98 -10.34
C GLU A 69 -0.73 10.48 -8.91
N ILE A 70 -0.29 11.24 -7.91
CA ILE A 70 -0.37 10.86 -6.49
C ILE A 70 -1.71 11.29 -5.86
N GLU A 71 -2.33 12.36 -6.35
CA GLU A 71 -3.60 12.88 -5.84
C GLU A 71 -4.70 11.82 -5.61
N PRO A 72 -4.99 10.90 -6.57
CA PRO A 72 -6.02 9.89 -6.34
C PRO A 72 -5.67 8.91 -5.21
N TYR A 73 -4.38 8.66 -4.99
CA TYR A 73 -3.91 7.78 -3.90
C TYR A 73 -4.05 8.46 -2.55
N GLU A 74 -3.66 9.73 -2.43
CA GLU A 74 -3.82 10.51 -1.20
C GLU A 74 -5.29 10.69 -0.83
N LYS A 75 -6.13 10.94 -1.82
CA LYS A 75 -7.59 11.02 -1.63
C LYS A 75 -8.15 9.69 -1.13
N ALA A 76 -7.80 8.57 -1.77
CA ALA A 76 -8.25 7.24 -1.35
C ALA A 76 -7.80 6.89 0.09
N GLU A 77 -6.56 7.23 0.46
CA GLU A 77 -6.07 7.05 1.83
C GLU A 77 -6.87 7.89 2.83
N THR A 78 -7.14 9.16 2.49
CA THR A 78 -7.89 10.08 3.35
C THR A 78 -9.34 9.62 3.53
N GLU A 79 -9.98 9.16 2.46
CA GLU A 79 -11.33 8.57 2.53
C GLU A 79 -11.34 7.31 3.40
N ALA A 80 -10.36 6.42 3.28
CA ALA A 80 -10.26 5.23 4.12
C ALA A 80 -10.00 5.55 5.59
N LYS A 81 -9.20 6.57 5.88
CA LYS A 81 -8.98 7.12 7.23
C LYS A 81 -10.27 7.66 7.82
N ASN A 82 -10.96 8.53 7.10
CA ASN A 82 -12.20 9.16 7.55
C ASN A 82 -13.33 8.13 7.74
N ALA A 83 -13.38 7.12 6.87
CA ALA A 83 -14.35 6.04 6.98
C ALA A 83 -13.93 4.94 7.97
N MET A 84 -12.79 5.08 8.65
CA MET A 84 -12.22 4.07 9.55
C MET A 84 -12.22 2.67 8.92
N LYS A 85 -11.74 2.55 7.68
CA LYS A 85 -11.70 1.27 6.95
C LYS A 85 -10.39 0.53 7.20
N GLY A 86 -10.46 -0.81 7.25
CA GLY A 86 -9.27 -1.65 7.40
C GLY A 86 -8.51 -1.38 8.69
N ILE A 87 -7.23 -1.01 8.59
CA ILE A 87 -6.41 -0.71 9.77
C ILE A 87 -6.82 0.61 10.46
N TRP A 88 -7.52 1.50 9.77
CA TRP A 88 -7.94 2.77 10.35
C TRP A 88 -9.07 2.62 11.39
N SER A 89 -9.82 1.51 11.40
CA SER A 89 -10.74 1.19 12.51
C SER A 89 -10.06 0.58 13.73
N LEU A 90 -8.80 0.14 13.63
CA LEU A 90 -8.10 -0.51 14.72
C LEU A 90 -7.47 0.52 15.68
N CYS A 91 -7.27 0.13 16.93
CA CYS A 91 -6.63 0.96 17.94
C CYS A 91 -5.30 1.53 17.45
N LYS A 92 -4.99 2.78 17.85
CA LYS A 92 -3.78 3.54 17.46
C LYS A 92 -2.46 2.74 17.64
N ALA A 93 -2.42 1.81 18.58
CA ALA A 93 -1.28 0.91 18.82
C ALA A 93 -1.05 -0.13 17.70
N MET A 94 -2.07 -0.44 16.91
CA MET A 94 -1.98 -1.31 15.72
C MET A 94 -1.80 -0.51 14.42
N GLN A 95 -1.96 0.82 14.46
CA GLN A 95 -1.72 1.74 13.35
C GLN A 95 -0.22 2.07 13.19
N ILE A 96 0.64 1.06 13.29
CA ILE A 96 2.09 1.25 13.14
C ILE A 96 2.42 1.13 11.66
N SER A 97 2.89 2.24 11.06
CA SER A 97 3.41 2.20 9.68
C SER A 97 4.56 1.19 9.62
N PRO A 98 4.71 0.41 8.54
CA PRO A 98 5.86 -0.45 8.31
C PRO A 98 7.22 0.24 8.43
N LYS A 99 7.27 1.58 8.27
CA LYS A 99 8.47 2.38 8.53
C LYS A 99 8.78 2.48 10.02
N ASP A 100 7.76 2.66 10.86
CA ASP A 100 7.89 2.76 12.32
C ASP A 100 8.11 1.38 12.95
N TRP A 101 7.45 0.34 12.44
CA TRP A 101 7.73 -1.04 12.85
C TRP A 101 9.19 -1.41 12.60
N ARG A 102 9.71 -1.11 11.40
CA ARG A 102 11.13 -1.31 11.02
C ARG A 102 12.10 -0.52 11.89
N LYS A 103 11.69 0.60 12.48
CA LYS A 103 12.51 1.35 13.44
C LYS A 103 12.50 0.70 14.82
N SER A 104 11.34 0.20 15.27
CA SER A 104 11.20 -0.42 16.60
C SER A 104 11.87 -1.80 16.71
N SER A 105 12.03 -2.52 15.60
CA SER A 105 12.68 -3.85 15.58
C SER A 105 14.21 -3.82 15.65
N LYS A 106 14.85 -2.64 15.77
CA LYS A 106 16.30 -2.50 15.97
C LYS A 106 16.76 -2.63 17.44
N HIS A 107 15.92 -3.14 18.33
CA HIS A 107 16.27 -3.33 19.75
C HIS A 107 15.84 -4.72 20.24
N LYS A 108 16.54 -5.74 19.75
CA LYS A 108 16.68 -7.06 20.39
C LYS A 108 17.75 -7.85 19.64
N GLU A 109 19.00 -7.54 19.96
CA GLU A 109 20.07 -8.55 20.04
C GLU A 109 20.36 -8.77 21.52
#